data_AF-A0A3D2CAG8-F1
#
_entry.id   AF-A0A3D2CAG8-F1
#
_cell.length_a   1.000
_cell.length_b   1.000
_cell.length_c   1.000
_cell.angle_alpha   90.00
_cell.angle_beta   90.00
_cell.angle_gamma   90.00
#
_symmetry.space_group_name_H-M   'P 1'
#
loop_
_entity.id
_entity.type
_entity.pdbx_description
1 polymer ?
#
loop_
_entity_poly.entity_id
_entity_poly.type
_entity_poly.pdbx_seq_one_letter_code
_entity_poly.pdbx_strand_id
1 'polypeptide(L)'
;MIGLGCRPPAPVPPTAGSAVEHRPFRPTIHGRPILAGIAYGPYRSGQHPAGPHPNRAELTEDLQLLAAHWNLLRVYGSGGPTETILEVIRAEDLPLRVVLGAWIDPDAEVDNRAEVTAAIQLAQAYPRTVVAVNVGNETQVSWSGHRSDPDRLIHHLRQVRSAVVQPVTTADDYNFWNKSESNAIAREVDFILL
;
A
#
# COMPACT_ATOMS: atom_id res chain seq x y z
N MET A 1 15.95 17.01 60.45
CA MET A 1 15.93 15.93 59.44
C MET A 1 15.25 16.52 58.20
N ILE A 2 16.04 17.04 57.26
CA ILE A 2 15.56 17.89 56.15
C ILE A 2 15.45 17.00 54.92
N GLY A 3 14.22 16.71 54.48
CA GLY A 3 13.95 15.90 53.29
C GLY A 3 14.11 16.72 52.01
N LEU A 4 15.20 16.49 51.28
CA LEU A 4 15.34 16.94 49.90
C LEU A 4 14.43 16.08 49.00
N GLY A 5 13.26 16.61 48.66
CA GLY A 5 12.40 16.03 47.64
C GLY A 5 12.98 16.27 46.25
N CYS A 6 13.45 15.22 45.59
CA CYS A 6 13.81 15.26 44.19
C CYS A 6 12.56 15.56 43.35
N ARG A 7 12.55 16.71 42.69
CA ARG A 7 11.51 17.08 41.73
C ARG A 7 11.66 16.21 40.47
N PRO A 8 10.59 15.62 39.93
CA PRO A 8 10.69 14.86 38.68
C PRO A 8 11.13 15.79 37.54
N PRO A 9 11.89 15.28 36.56
CA PRO A 9 12.34 16.08 35.42
C PRO A 9 11.13 16.61 34.64
N ALA A 10 11.24 17.85 34.15
CA ALA A 10 10.23 18.44 33.28
C ALA A 10 10.08 17.59 32.00
N PRO A 11 8.86 17.48 31.44
CA PRO A 11 8.64 16.77 30.20
C PRO A 11 9.46 17.42 29.07
N VAL A 12 10.19 16.58 28.33
CA VAL A 12 10.90 16.97 27.12
C VAL A 12 9.84 17.36 26.08
N PRO A 13 9.90 18.57 25.49
CA PRO A 13 8.96 18.94 24.43
C PRO A 13 9.12 17.98 23.25
N PRO A 14 8.03 17.63 22.53
CA PRO A 14 8.13 16.79 21.36
C PRO A 14 9.12 17.42 20.38
N THR A 15 10.18 16.70 20.05
CA THR A 15 11.09 17.09 18.97
C THR A 15 10.25 17.25 17.71
N ALA A 16 10.35 18.43 17.09
CA ALA A 16 9.80 18.68 15.76
C ALA A 16 10.14 17.47 14.86
N GLY A 17 9.10 16.78 14.41
CA GLY A 17 9.26 15.52 13.67
C GLY A 17 10.21 15.74 12.49
N SER A 18 11.25 14.92 12.41
CA SER A 18 12.15 14.92 11.26
C SER A 18 11.33 14.83 9.98
N ALA A 19 11.59 15.70 9.02
CA ALA A 19 10.92 15.66 7.72
C ALA A 19 11.00 14.24 7.14
N VAL A 20 9.87 13.74 6.62
CA VAL A 20 9.76 12.42 6.01
C VAL A 20 10.69 12.38 4.79
N GLU A 21 11.68 11.48 4.77
CA GLU A 21 12.58 11.32 3.62
C GLU A 21 11.87 10.57 2.47
N HIS A 22 11.47 11.27 1.42
CA HIS A 22 10.72 10.65 0.31
C HIS A 22 11.60 9.67 -0.50
N ARG A 23 11.15 8.41 -0.59
CA ARG A 23 11.79 7.35 -1.37
C ARG A 23 11.35 7.42 -2.83
N PRO A 24 12.26 7.37 -3.82
CA PRO A 24 11.86 7.49 -5.21
C PRO A 24 11.12 6.25 -5.72
N PHE A 25 10.00 6.45 -6.40
CA PHE A 25 9.35 5.40 -7.17
C PHE A 25 9.94 5.34 -8.58
N ARG A 26 10.86 4.39 -8.81
CA ARG A 26 11.54 4.17 -10.10
C ARG A 26 11.63 2.68 -10.40
N PRO A 27 10.51 1.99 -10.63
CA PRO A 27 10.51 0.55 -10.84
C PRO A 27 11.27 0.20 -12.12
N THR A 28 12.09 -0.84 -12.03
CA THR A 28 12.86 -1.35 -13.17
C THR A 28 12.72 -2.86 -13.32
N ILE A 29 12.93 -3.34 -14.53
CA ILE A 29 13.10 -4.76 -14.82
C ILE A 29 14.34 -4.95 -15.69
N HIS A 30 15.24 -5.84 -15.27
CA HIS A 30 16.57 -6.03 -15.90
C HIS A 30 17.33 -4.70 -16.15
N GLY A 31 17.24 -3.76 -15.20
CA GLY A 31 17.90 -2.45 -15.29
C GLY A 31 17.22 -1.43 -16.22
N ARG A 32 16.09 -1.78 -16.85
CA ARG A 32 15.32 -0.87 -17.70
C ARG A 32 14.12 -0.31 -16.94
N PRO A 33 13.78 0.99 -17.09
CA PRO A 33 12.57 1.56 -16.51
C PRO A 33 11.31 0.84 -16.98
N ILE A 34 10.38 0.60 -16.05
CA ILE A 34 9.03 0.14 -16.40
C ILE A 34 8.19 1.36 -16.75
N LEU A 35 7.58 1.35 -17.95
CA LEU A 35 6.80 2.49 -18.47
C LEU A 35 5.30 2.22 -18.53
N ALA A 36 4.90 0.95 -18.52
CA ALA A 36 3.52 0.53 -18.71
C ALA A 36 3.08 -0.35 -17.54
N GLY A 37 1.95 0.03 -16.93
CA GLY A 37 1.31 -0.73 -15.87
C GLY A 37 -0.22 -0.77 -16.02
N ILE A 38 -0.82 -1.74 -15.35
CA ILE A 38 -2.26 -2.00 -15.39
C ILE A 38 -2.79 -2.29 -13.98
N ALA A 39 -4.00 -1.82 -13.68
CA ALA A 39 -4.72 -2.23 -12.48
C ALA A 39 -5.37 -3.60 -12.73
N TYR A 40 -5.16 -4.55 -11.82
CA TYR A 40 -5.61 -5.92 -11.98
C TYR A 40 -6.54 -6.34 -10.85
N GLY A 41 -7.76 -6.70 -11.22
CA GLY A 41 -8.74 -7.37 -10.36
C GLY A 41 -8.86 -8.83 -10.78
N PRO A 42 -8.55 -9.80 -9.90
CA PRO A 42 -8.36 -11.20 -10.31
C PRO A 42 -9.65 -12.02 -10.38
N TYR A 43 -10.80 -11.40 -10.14
CA TYR A 43 -12.06 -12.10 -9.97
C TYR A 43 -12.78 -12.31 -11.31
N ARG A 44 -13.04 -13.57 -11.65
CA ARG A 44 -13.85 -14.00 -12.80
C ARG A 44 -15.35 -14.00 -12.45
N SER A 45 -16.20 -14.33 -13.42
CA SER A 45 -17.66 -14.39 -13.24
C SER A 45 -18.06 -15.22 -12.00
N GLY A 46 -18.76 -14.61 -11.06
CA GLY A 46 -19.20 -15.23 -9.80
C GLY A 46 -18.21 -15.15 -8.63
N GLN A 47 -16.98 -14.68 -8.88
CA GLN A 47 -15.95 -14.49 -7.86
C GLN A 47 -15.94 -13.03 -7.36
N HIS A 48 -15.51 -12.82 -6.12
CA HIS A 48 -15.45 -11.49 -5.49
C HIS A 48 -14.66 -11.54 -4.16
N PRO A 49 -14.20 -10.39 -3.62
CA PRO A 49 -13.42 -10.35 -2.38
C PRO A 49 -14.07 -11.06 -1.18
N ALA A 50 -15.38 -10.90 -1.01
CA ALA A 50 -16.16 -11.49 0.08
C ALA A 50 -16.74 -12.89 -0.24
N GLY A 51 -16.35 -13.50 -1.36
CA GLY A 51 -16.91 -14.77 -1.82
C GLY A 51 -15.87 -15.70 -2.41
N PRO A 52 -16.22 -16.51 -3.43
CA PRO A 52 -15.26 -17.41 -4.07
C PRO A 52 -14.08 -16.62 -4.64
N HIS A 53 -12.88 -17.09 -4.35
CA HIS A 53 -11.63 -16.53 -4.87
C HIS A 53 -11.18 -17.31 -6.11
N PRO A 54 -10.44 -16.67 -7.03
CA PRO A 54 -9.81 -17.36 -8.13
C PRO A 54 -8.80 -18.40 -7.62
N ASN A 55 -8.77 -19.55 -8.29
CA ASN A 55 -7.78 -20.57 -7.98
C ASN A 55 -6.42 -20.26 -8.65
N ARG A 56 -5.38 -21.00 -8.26
CA ARG A 56 -4.02 -20.80 -8.79
C ARG A 56 -3.93 -20.88 -10.32
N ALA A 57 -4.66 -21.81 -10.96
CA ALA A 57 -4.60 -21.97 -12.40
C ALA A 57 -5.21 -20.77 -13.13
N GLU A 58 -6.32 -20.22 -12.61
CA GLU A 58 -6.94 -19.00 -13.14
C GLU A 58 -5.99 -17.79 -13.01
N LEU A 59 -5.34 -17.66 -11.85
CA LEU A 59 -4.35 -16.61 -11.63
C LEU A 59 -3.13 -16.75 -12.55
N THR A 60 -2.61 -17.97 -12.73
CA THR A 60 -1.51 -18.24 -13.67
C THR A 60 -1.90 -17.86 -15.09
N GLU A 61 -3.08 -18.26 -15.57
CA GLU A 61 -3.57 -17.90 -16.90
C GLU A 61 -3.62 -16.38 -17.10
N ASP A 62 -4.25 -15.66 -16.16
CA ASP A 62 -4.37 -14.20 -16.24
C ASP A 62 -2.99 -13.52 -16.24
N LEU A 63 -2.09 -13.94 -15.34
CA LEU A 63 -0.77 -13.32 -15.19
C LEU A 63 0.13 -13.56 -16.41
N GLN A 64 0.03 -14.73 -17.05
CA GLN A 64 0.73 -15.00 -18.31
C GLN A 64 0.24 -14.10 -19.45
N LEU A 65 -1.07 -13.89 -19.55
CA LEU A 65 -1.66 -12.97 -20.53
C LEU A 65 -1.23 -11.53 -20.29
N LEU A 66 -1.25 -11.08 -19.03
CA LEU A 66 -0.85 -9.72 -18.66
C LEU A 66 0.66 -9.47 -18.90
N ALA A 67 1.50 -10.45 -18.59
CA ALA A 67 2.96 -10.36 -18.76
C ALA A 67 3.39 -10.16 -20.23
N ALA A 68 2.54 -10.49 -21.20
CA ALA A 68 2.80 -10.23 -22.62
C ALA A 68 2.73 -8.73 -22.99
N HIS A 69 2.09 -7.90 -22.15
CA HIS A 69 1.79 -6.50 -22.47
C HIS A 69 2.23 -5.50 -21.41
N TRP A 70 2.38 -5.94 -20.16
CA TRP A 70 2.61 -5.08 -19.01
C TRP A 70 3.77 -5.60 -18.17
N ASN A 71 4.47 -4.69 -17.48
CA ASN A 71 5.52 -5.05 -16.52
C ASN A 71 5.23 -4.57 -15.09
N LEU A 72 4.12 -3.86 -14.87
CA LEU A 72 3.69 -3.40 -13.56
C LEU A 72 2.21 -3.69 -13.35
N LEU A 73 1.88 -4.37 -12.27
CA LEU A 73 0.51 -4.56 -11.81
C LEU A 73 0.26 -3.68 -10.59
N ARG A 74 -0.92 -3.06 -10.53
CA ARG A 74 -1.48 -2.56 -9.28
C ARG A 74 -2.56 -3.51 -8.81
N VAL A 75 -2.44 -3.99 -7.57
CA VAL A 75 -3.46 -4.79 -6.88
C VAL A 75 -4.02 -3.98 -5.71
N TYR A 76 -5.27 -4.22 -5.33
CA TYR A 76 -6.02 -3.31 -4.45
C TYR A 76 -5.93 -3.64 -2.95
N GLY A 77 -5.77 -4.92 -2.62
CA GLY A 77 -5.63 -5.40 -1.24
C GLY A 77 -4.47 -6.37 -1.11
N SER A 78 -4.19 -6.75 0.13
CA SER A 78 -3.14 -7.70 0.53
C SER A 78 -3.72 -9.01 1.06
N GLY A 79 -5.02 -9.09 1.31
CA GLY A 79 -5.72 -10.33 1.60
C GLY A 79 -6.04 -11.17 0.35
N GLY A 80 -6.67 -12.32 0.59
CA GLY A 80 -7.24 -13.20 -0.43
C GLY A 80 -6.21 -13.72 -1.45
N PRO A 81 -6.42 -13.55 -2.77
CA PRO A 81 -5.58 -14.15 -3.81
C PRO A 81 -4.20 -13.50 -3.96
N THR A 82 -3.93 -12.40 -3.26
CA THR A 82 -2.75 -11.55 -3.47
C THR A 82 -1.43 -12.28 -3.23
N GLU A 83 -1.34 -13.10 -2.19
CA GLU A 83 -0.14 -13.92 -1.96
C GLU A 83 0.09 -14.91 -3.11
N THR A 84 -0.97 -15.59 -3.56
CA THR A 84 -0.90 -16.51 -4.71
C THR A 84 -0.44 -15.79 -5.99
N ILE A 85 -0.88 -14.55 -6.23
CA ILE A 85 -0.39 -13.73 -7.35
C ILE A 85 1.13 -13.53 -7.27
N LEU A 86 1.64 -13.11 -6.10
CA LEU A 86 3.08 -12.90 -5.89
C LEU A 86 3.88 -14.20 -6.00
N GLU A 87 3.33 -15.30 -5.51
CA GLU A 87 3.92 -16.63 -5.65
C GLU A 87 4.02 -17.07 -7.10
N VAL A 88 2.96 -16.91 -7.90
CA VAL A 88 2.95 -17.28 -9.31
C VAL A 88 3.97 -16.46 -10.09
N ILE A 89 3.99 -15.12 -9.90
CA ILE A 89 4.98 -14.25 -10.53
C ILE A 89 6.40 -14.72 -10.22
N ARG A 90 6.68 -15.08 -8.96
CA ARG A 90 8.00 -15.57 -8.54
C ARG A 90 8.32 -16.96 -9.09
N ALA A 91 7.36 -17.88 -9.07
CA ALA A 91 7.56 -19.27 -9.45
C ALA A 91 7.77 -19.45 -10.96
N GLU A 92 7.08 -18.64 -11.76
CA GLU A 92 7.16 -18.67 -13.23
C GLU A 92 8.15 -17.64 -13.80
N ASP A 93 8.86 -16.90 -12.92
CA ASP A 93 9.79 -15.81 -13.29
C ASP A 93 9.16 -14.81 -14.26
N LEU A 94 7.89 -14.46 -14.03
CA LEU A 94 7.16 -13.55 -14.91
C LEU A 94 7.79 -12.15 -14.84
N PRO A 95 7.87 -11.42 -15.97
CA PRO A 95 8.47 -10.09 -16.03
C PRO A 95 7.53 -9.00 -15.47
N LEU A 96 6.99 -9.22 -14.28
CA LEU A 96 6.01 -8.38 -13.60
C LEU A 96 6.58 -7.84 -12.28
N ARG A 97 6.19 -6.61 -11.95
CA ARG A 97 6.36 -5.96 -10.65
C ARG A 97 4.99 -5.58 -10.12
N VAL A 98 4.88 -5.38 -8.81
CA VAL A 98 3.60 -5.14 -8.15
C VAL A 98 3.66 -3.88 -7.29
N VAL A 99 2.71 -2.98 -7.49
CA VAL A 99 2.27 -2.01 -6.47
C VAL A 99 1.23 -2.73 -5.61
N LEU A 100 1.62 -3.08 -4.40
CA LEU A 100 0.83 -3.91 -3.49
C LEU A 100 -0.15 -3.04 -2.71
N GLY A 101 -1.46 -3.30 -2.82
CA GLY A 101 -2.48 -2.57 -2.09
C GLY A 101 -2.68 -3.06 -0.67
N ALA A 102 -3.03 -2.17 0.26
CA ALA A 102 -3.66 -2.51 1.52
C ALA A 102 -5.04 -1.82 1.51
N TRP A 103 -6.12 -2.59 1.50
CA TRP A 103 -7.46 -2.01 1.47
C TRP A 103 -7.80 -1.41 2.84
N ILE A 104 -8.40 -0.21 2.82
CA ILE A 104 -8.80 0.52 4.04
C ILE A 104 -10.28 0.85 3.94
N ASP A 105 -11.03 0.42 4.94
CA ASP A 105 -12.46 0.65 5.09
C ASP A 105 -12.72 1.43 6.40
N PRO A 106 -13.48 2.54 6.38
CA PRO A 106 -13.69 3.38 7.56
C PRO A 106 -14.31 2.66 8.75
N ASP A 107 -15.08 1.59 8.50
CA ASP A 107 -15.88 0.90 9.50
C ASP A 107 -15.32 -0.48 9.89
N ALA A 108 -14.21 -0.93 9.26
CA ALA A 108 -13.65 -2.27 9.42
C ALA A 108 -12.24 -2.29 10.04
N GLU A 109 -12.08 -1.70 11.22
CA GLU A 109 -10.77 -1.53 11.89
C GLU A 109 -10.00 -2.86 12.13
N VAL A 110 -10.71 -3.98 12.33
CA VAL A 110 -10.06 -5.30 12.44
C VAL A 110 -9.46 -5.74 11.10
N ASP A 111 -10.22 -5.56 10.01
CA ASP A 111 -9.81 -5.97 8.67
C ASP A 111 -8.71 -5.04 8.13
N ASN A 112 -8.79 -3.73 8.41
CA ASN A 112 -7.73 -2.78 8.08
C ASN A 112 -6.38 -3.19 8.69
N ARG A 113 -6.38 -3.61 9.96
CA ARG A 113 -5.15 -4.11 10.60
C ARG A 113 -4.63 -5.38 9.94
N ALA A 114 -5.53 -6.27 9.53
CA ALA A 114 -5.15 -7.49 8.80
C ALA A 114 -4.53 -7.16 7.44
N GLU A 115 -5.15 -6.26 6.68
CA GLU A 115 -4.66 -5.75 5.39
C GLU A 115 -3.29 -5.08 5.52
N VAL A 116 -3.12 -4.17 6.47
CA VAL A 116 -1.83 -3.49 6.73
C VAL A 116 -0.75 -4.49 7.14
N THR A 117 -1.08 -5.45 8.02
CA THR A 117 -0.14 -6.48 8.45
C THR A 117 0.29 -7.37 7.29
N ALA A 118 -0.66 -7.83 6.47
CA ALA A 118 -0.39 -8.63 5.29
C ALA A 118 0.46 -7.85 4.27
N ALA A 119 0.16 -6.58 4.03
CA ALA A 119 0.92 -5.74 3.11
C ALA A 119 2.40 -5.65 3.50
N ILE A 120 2.68 -5.46 4.81
CA ILE A 120 4.04 -5.43 5.35
C ILE A 120 4.72 -6.78 5.15
N GLN A 121 4.07 -7.88 5.52
CA GLN A 121 4.62 -9.23 5.40
C GLN A 121 4.94 -9.59 3.95
N LEU A 122 4.03 -9.32 3.02
CA LEU A 122 4.22 -9.62 1.60
C LEU A 122 5.29 -8.71 0.97
N ALA A 123 5.33 -7.42 1.31
CA ALA A 123 6.39 -6.53 0.83
C ALA A 123 7.79 -6.97 1.29
N GLN A 124 7.90 -7.49 2.52
CA GLN A 124 9.14 -8.05 3.05
C GLN A 124 9.50 -9.41 2.44
N ALA A 125 8.51 -10.27 2.17
CA ALA A 125 8.71 -11.61 1.60
C ALA A 125 9.02 -11.59 0.09
N TYR A 126 8.54 -10.57 -0.63
CA TYR A 126 8.66 -10.43 -2.08
C TYR A 126 9.36 -9.12 -2.51
N PRO A 127 10.55 -8.77 -1.96
CA PRO A 127 11.15 -7.45 -2.15
C PRO A 127 11.64 -7.18 -3.59
N ARG A 128 11.79 -8.23 -4.41
CA ARG A 128 12.13 -8.11 -5.84
C ARG A 128 10.90 -7.89 -6.72
N THR A 129 9.72 -8.30 -6.26
CA THR A 129 8.47 -8.23 -7.02
C THR A 129 7.65 -7.02 -6.61
N VAL A 130 7.52 -6.78 -5.30
CA VAL A 130 6.79 -5.63 -4.74
C VAL A 130 7.69 -4.39 -4.80
N VAL A 131 7.29 -3.40 -5.61
CA VAL A 131 8.06 -2.18 -5.87
C VAL A 131 7.52 -0.94 -5.15
N ALA A 132 6.29 -1.01 -4.65
CA ALA A 132 5.66 0.01 -3.80
C ALA A 132 4.51 -0.62 -3.00
N VAL A 133 4.13 0.02 -1.90
CA VAL A 133 2.92 -0.32 -1.14
C VAL A 133 1.94 0.84 -1.20
N ASN A 134 0.70 0.57 -1.60
CA ASN A 134 -0.40 1.52 -1.72
C ASN A 134 -1.42 1.30 -0.59
N VAL A 135 -1.45 2.17 0.41
CA VAL A 135 -2.36 2.07 1.55
C VAL A 135 -3.62 2.89 1.26
N GLY A 136 -4.76 2.22 1.08
CA GLY A 136 -6.01 2.83 0.70
C GLY A 136 -6.17 3.07 -0.81
N ASN A 137 -7.43 3.18 -1.23
CA ASN A 137 -7.85 3.53 -2.58
C ASN A 137 -9.09 4.42 -2.48
N GLU A 138 -9.03 5.67 -2.96
CA GLU A 138 -10.14 6.64 -2.92
C GLU A 138 -10.75 6.78 -1.52
N THR A 139 -9.91 6.87 -0.49
CA THR A 139 -10.38 6.97 0.89
C THR A 139 -10.67 8.42 1.29
N GLN A 140 -10.30 9.41 0.48
CA GLN A 140 -10.35 10.82 0.86
C GLN A 140 -11.28 11.65 0.00
N VAL A 141 -11.46 11.30 -1.28
CA VAL A 141 -12.36 12.01 -2.17
C VAL A 141 -13.79 12.09 -1.61
N SER A 142 -14.41 13.26 -1.72
CA SER A 142 -15.62 13.61 -0.98
C SER A 142 -16.85 12.76 -1.30
N TRP A 143 -16.89 12.12 -2.48
CA TRP A 143 -17.98 11.26 -2.92
C TRP A 143 -17.71 9.76 -2.71
N SER A 144 -16.57 9.42 -2.10
CA SER A 144 -16.25 8.03 -1.81
C SER A 144 -17.27 7.42 -0.83
N GLY A 145 -17.77 6.25 -1.18
CA GLY A 145 -18.67 5.46 -0.32
C GLY A 145 -17.97 4.88 0.91
N HIS A 146 -16.63 4.88 0.91
CA HIS A 146 -15.76 4.37 1.98
C HIS A 146 -14.74 5.43 2.40
N ARG A 147 -15.16 6.70 2.42
CA ARG A 147 -14.32 7.81 2.86
C ARG A 147 -13.87 7.60 4.31
N SER A 148 -12.57 7.65 4.55
CA SER A 148 -11.93 7.40 5.83
C SER A 148 -11.41 8.69 6.46
N ASP A 149 -11.36 8.69 7.79
CA ASP A 149 -10.70 9.73 8.58
C ASP A 149 -9.22 9.88 8.13
N PRO A 150 -8.78 11.10 7.72
CA PRO A 150 -7.40 11.33 7.30
C PRO A 150 -6.36 10.89 8.34
N ASP A 151 -6.63 11.07 9.63
CA ASP A 151 -5.67 10.73 10.69
C ASP A 151 -5.47 9.21 10.80
N ARG A 152 -6.53 8.43 10.53
CA ARG A 152 -6.44 6.97 10.47
C ARG A 152 -5.63 6.50 9.26
N LEU A 153 -5.84 7.11 8.09
CA LEU A 153 -5.03 6.81 6.91
C LEU A 153 -3.55 7.13 7.16
N ILE A 154 -3.25 8.30 7.74
CA ILE A 154 -1.89 8.70 8.11
C ILE A 154 -1.27 7.71 9.09
N HIS A 155 -2.04 7.21 10.07
CA HIS A 155 -1.58 6.18 10.98
C HIS A 155 -1.12 4.91 10.23
N HIS A 156 -1.94 4.38 9.32
CA HIS A 156 -1.59 3.20 8.54
C HIS A 156 -0.41 3.43 7.58
N LEU A 157 -0.35 4.59 6.92
CA LEU A 157 0.78 4.98 6.07
C LEU A 157 2.10 4.94 6.86
N ARG A 158 2.13 5.53 8.06
CA ARG A 158 3.30 5.53 8.94
C ARG A 158 3.67 4.14 9.43
N GLN A 159 2.69 3.30 9.78
CA GLN A 159 2.92 1.91 10.17
C GLN A 159 3.64 1.15 9.06
N VAL A 160 3.09 1.13 7.84
CA VAL A 160 3.71 0.45 6.69
C VAL A 160 5.09 1.02 6.41
N ARG A 161 5.21 2.35 6.34
CA ARG A 161 6.47 3.04 6.07
C ARG A 161 7.58 2.65 7.04
N SER A 162 7.27 2.50 8.33
CA SER A 162 8.26 2.12 9.34
C SER A 162 8.79 0.69 9.20
N ALA A 163 8.08 -0.18 8.46
CA ALA A 163 8.36 -1.60 8.39
C ALA A 163 8.89 -2.08 7.02
N VAL A 164 8.78 -1.26 5.97
CA VAL A 164 9.14 -1.65 4.60
C VAL A 164 10.16 -0.70 3.99
N VAL A 165 11.00 -1.21 3.08
CA VAL A 165 11.97 -0.39 2.35
C VAL A 165 11.39 0.22 1.07
N GLN A 166 10.32 -0.37 0.54
CA GLN A 166 9.62 0.09 -0.65
C GLN A 166 8.97 1.45 -0.41
N PRO A 167 8.88 2.32 -1.43
CA PRO A 167 8.09 3.53 -1.33
C PRO A 167 6.61 3.22 -1.02
N VAL A 168 6.00 4.07 -0.21
CA VAL A 168 4.63 3.96 0.29
C VAL A 168 3.82 5.12 -0.25
N THR A 169 2.61 4.83 -0.74
CA THR A 169 1.66 5.81 -1.28
C THR A 169 0.25 5.53 -0.79
N THR A 170 -0.67 6.43 -1.10
CA THR A 170 -2.11 6.15 -1.19
C THR A 170 -2.59 6.54 -2.59
N ALA A 171 -3.64 5.90 -3.09
CA ALA A 171 -4.25 6.21 -4.39
C ALA A 171 -5.56 6.93 -4.14
N ASP A 172 -5.75 8.08 -4.78
CA ASP A 172 -6.98 8.87 -4.62
C ASP A 172 -7.23 9.73 -5.87
N ASP A 173 -8.46 10.20 -6.01
CA ASP A 173 -8.87 10.94 -7.19
C ASP A 173 -8.13 12.28 -7.33
N TYR A 174 -7.91 12.72 -8.58
CA TYR A 174 -7.31 14.01 -8.89
C TYR A 174 -7.94 15.18 -8.11
N ASN A 175 -9.27 15.18 -7.95
CA ASN A 175 -9.98 16.23 -7.23
C ASN A 175 -9.61 16.30 -5.75
N PHE A 176 -9.20 15.18 -5.12
CA PHE A 176 -8.64 15.22 -3.77
C PHE A 176 -7.23 15.84 -3.80
N TRP A 177 -6.36 15.34 -4.69
CA TRP A 177 -4.96 15.82 -4.78
C TRP A 177 -4.83 17.29 -5.17
N ASN A 178 -5.81 17.86 -5.87
CA ASN A 178 -5.83 19.27 -6.24
C ASN A 178 -6.32 20.21 -5.10
N LYS A 179 -6.57 19.69 -3.90
CA LYS A 179 -7.11 20.45 -2.77
C LYS A 179 -6.13 20.56 -1.61
N SER A 180 -6.23 21.65 -0.86
CA SER A 180 -5.34 21.95 0.28
C SER A 180 -5.41 20.89 1.39
N GLU A 181 -6.54 20.22 1.50
CA GLU A 181 -6.84 19.15 2.44
C GLU A 181 -5.94 17.93 2.21
N SER A 182 -5.45 17.73 0.98
CA SER A 182 -4.50 16.66 0.68
C SER A 182 -3.10 16.89 1.24
N ASN A 183 -2.75 18.13 1.62
CA ASN A 183 -1.38 18.48 2.05
C ASN A 183 -0.89 17.68 3.26
N ALA A 184 -1.78 17.30 4.18
CA ALA A 184 -1.42 16.49 5.34
C ALA A 184 -0.97 15.09 4.91
N ILE A 185 -1.70 14.45 4.00
CA ILE A 185 -1.41 13.11 3.48
C ILE A 185 -0.26 13.14 2.48
N ALA A 186 -0.17 14.18 1.63
CA ALA A 186 0.91 14.36 0.67
C ALA A 186 2.30 14.39 1.33
N ARG A 187 2.40 14.85 2.58
CA ARG A 187 3.64 14.84 3.37
C ARG A 187 4.04 13.47 3.90
N GLU A 188 3.12 12.51 3.92
CA GLU A 188 3.35 11.17 4.49
C GLU A 188 3.66 10.12 3.41
N VAL A 189 3.34 10.41 2.15
CA VAL A 189 3.57 9.51 1.00
C VAL A 189 4.87 9.82 0.27
N ASP A 190 5.46 8.80 -0.35
CA ASP A 190 6.68 8.92 -1.14
C ASP A 190 6.43 9.47 -2.55
N PHE A 191 5.23 9.28 -3.09
CA PHE A 191 4.77 9.81 -4.37
C PHE A 191 3.24 9.92 -4.37
N ILE A 192 2.67 10.67 -5.32
CA ILE A 192 1.22 10.77 -5.53
C ILE A 192 0.79 9.71 -6.53
N LEU A 193 -0.30 9.01 -6.24
CA LEU A 193 -0.93 8.03 -7.11
C LEU A 193 -2.40 8.41 -7.34
N LEU A 194 -2.82 8.36 -8.61
CA LEU A 194 -4.19 8.55 -9.07
C LEU A 194 -4.90 7.21 -9.23
#